data_AF-A0A3N2FVP5-F1
#
_entry.id   AF-A0A3N2FVP5-F1
#
_cell.length_a   1.000
_cell.length_b   1.000
_cell.length_c   1.000
_cell.angle_alpha   90.00
_cell.angle_beta   90.00
_cell.angle_gamma   90.00
#
_symmetry.space_group_name_H-M   'P 1'
#
loop_
_entity.id
_entity.type
_entity.pdbx_description
1 polymer ?
#
loop_
_entity_poly.entity_id
_entity_poly.type
_entity_poly.pdbx_seq_one_letter_code
_entity_poly.pdbx_strand_id
1 'polypeptide(L)'
;MSPSRPTAPRPSTPTPAASPRRPSSTQPTQPTQPTVPVRPARTGAVPTQPTQPTASPAAGPTPSTATGTHRNVSTYSASGRRLSATPAPAPVVSTTSIARFAERARARRTIARRQILGIAGGVVAVLALAWLLFFSPVLALDPDQVTVTGAGSVVAVDKVTDVVHARADVPLPRLDTVTMRDEILDVPGVREARVMRDWPHGISVTIVAREPVAAVPDEGGFALLDMDGVQVGRVDSAPKGLPVVDVPVGEKRTLAAVLSVLEQLPADLLGDVRSVAARTQDTVTMTLRDGVRVDWGSAARTPLKISVLSTILGSKEGKDVKVVDVSAPQLPVTR
;
A
#
# COMPACT_ATOMS: atom_id res chain seq x y z
N MET A 1 -9.97 85.32 -37.46
CA MET A 1 -9.95 83.94 -36.89
C MET A 1 -8.61 83.31 -37.23
N SER A 2 -8.16 82.36 -36.40
CA SER A 2 -6.76 81.87 -36.31
C SER A 2 -5.75 82.86 -35.70
N PRO A 3 -5.22 82.54 -34.51
CA PRO A 3 -3.86 82.88 -34.10
C PRO A 3 -3.01 81.62 -33.88
N SER A 4 -1.68 81.77 -34.01
CA SER A 4 -0.74 80.65 -34.14
C SER A 4 0.20 80.49 -32.94
N ARG A 5 0.40 79.22 -32.50
CA ARG A 5 1.57 78.69 -31.75
C ARG A 5 1.84 79.27 -30.33
N PRO A 6 2.47 78.48 -29.43
CA PRO A 6 3.93 78.26 -29.48
C PRO A 6 4.38 76.79 -29.23
N THR A 7 5.69 76.58 -29.08
CA THR A 7 6.41 75.30 -29.27
C THR A 7 7.12 74.83 -27.99
N ALA A 8 6.92 73.55 -27.61
CA ALA A 8 7.76 72.65 -26.80
C ALA A 8 8.20 73.08 -25.36
N PRO A 9 8.46 72.10 -24.48
CA PRO A 9 9.81 71.53 -24.39
C PRO A 9 9.87 69.98 -24.37
N ARG A 10 11.10 69.46 -24.49
CA ARG A 10 11.49 68.04 -24.51
C ARG A 10 11.80 67.49 -23.08
N PRO A 11 12.12 66.20 -22.88
CA PRO A 11 11.76 65.49 -21.65
C PRO A 11 12.74 65.70 -20.48
N SER A 12 12.20 65.58 -19.25
CA SER A 12 12.97 65.38 -18.03
C SER A 12 13.23 63.90 -17.78
N THR A 13 14.50 63.51 -17.90
CA THR A 13 15.03 62.22 -17.42
C THR A 13 14.94 62.13 -15.88
N PRO A 14 14.42 61.04 -15.30
CA PRO A 14 14.62 60.73 -13.89
C PRO A 14 16.06 60.23 -13.65
N THR A 15 16.76 60.86 -12.72
CA THR A 15 18.06 60.42 -12.19
C THR A 15 17.98 58.99 -11.62
N PRO A 16 19.00 58.13 -11.80
CA PRO A 16 18.98 56.78 -11.23
C PRO A 16 19.07 56.80 -9.70
N ALA A 17 17.97 56.42 -9.04
CA ALA A 17 17.94 56.22 -7.59
C ALA A 17 18.44 54.82 -7.23
N ALA A 18 19.53 54.77 -6.46
CA ALA A 18 20.05 53.69 -5.62
C ALA A 18 19.54 52.25 -5.86
N SER A 19 20.46 51.38 -6.32
CA SER A 19 20.30 49.93 -6.33
C SER A 19 19.82 49.36 -4.99
N PRO A 20 18.72 48.61 -4.94
CA PRO A 20 18.39 47.79 -3.78
C PRO A 20 19.50 46.76 -3.56
N ARG A 21 19.96 46.62 -2.31
CA ARG A 21 20.90 45.56 -1.92
C ARG A 21 20.31 44.21 -2.33
N ARG A 22 21.07 43.47 -3.14
CA ARG A 22 20.86 42.05 -3.43
C ARG A 22 20.73 41.29 -2.09
N PRO A 23 19.59 40.67 -1.75
CA PRO A 23 19.55 39.74 -0.64
C PRO A 23 20.50 38.58 -0.96
N SER A 24 21.24 38.13 0.04
CA SER A 24 22.19 37.04 -0.08
C SER A 24 21.51 35.81 -0.67
N SER A 25 22.16 35.15 -1.62
CA SER A 25 21.73 33.88 -2.17
C SER A 25 21.73 32.81 -1.07
N THR A 26 20.57 32.53 -0.48
CA THR A 26 20.40 31.35 0.38
C THR A 26 20.52 30.11 -0.50
N GLN A 27 21.54 29.32 -0.22
CA GLN A 27 21.85 28.06 -0.88
C GLN A 27 20.65 27.09 -0.75
N PRO A 28 20.35 26.26 -1.78
CA PRO A 28 19.33 25.23 -1.64
C PRO A 28 19.71 24.24 -0.54
N THR A 29 18.83 24.07 0.45
CA THR A 29 18.94 22.98 1.43
C THR A 29 18.68 21.65 0.73
N GLN A 30 19.71 20.80 0.70
CA GLN A 30 19.55 19.40 0.27
C GLN A 30 18.60 18.64 1.22
N PRO A 31 17.78 17.72 0.71
CA PRO A 31 17.05 16.78 1.55
C PRO A 31 18.03 15.87 2.32
N THR A 32 17.92 15.87 3.65
CA THR A 32 18.71 15.03 4.54
C THR A 32 18.35 13.56 4.35
N GLN A 33 19.32 12.70 4.07
CA GLN A 33 19.11 11.24 4.10
C GLN A 33 18.97 10.74 5.55
N PRO A 34 18.19 9.66 5.82
CA PRO A 34 18.11 9.07 7.15
C PRO A 34 19.42 8.39 7.57
N THR A 35 20.10 8.94 8.57
CA THR A 35 21.31 8.34 9.15
C THR A 35 20.96 7.17 10.09
N VAL A 36 21.50 5.99 9.82
CA VAL A 36 21.38 4.83 10.73
C VAL A 36 22.26 5.04 11.98
N PRO A 37 21.75 4.87 13.21
CA PRO A 37 22.53 5.14 14.42
C PRO A 37 23.53 4.01 14.74
N VAL A 38 24.82 4.36 14.80
CA VAL A 38 25.89 3.51 15.34
C VAL A 38 25.87 3.56 16.86
N ARG A 39 25.85 2.39 17.53
CA ARG A 39 25.90 2.27 18.99
C ARG A 39 27.34 2.04 19.48
N PRO A 40 27.81 2.73 20.54
CA PRO A 40 29.17 2.56 21.06
C PRO A 40 29.31 1.33 21.97
N ALA A 41 30.54 0.82 22.08
CA ALA A 41 30.90 -0.33 22.92
C ALA A 41 31.51 0.09 24.27
N ARG A 42 31.30 -0.72 25.33
CA ARG A 42 32.23 -0.84 26.48
C ARG A 42 32.07 -2.15 27.28
N THR A 43 33.16 -2.91 27.32
CA THR A 43 33.77 -3.68 28.44
C THR A 43 32.97 -4.70 29.27
N GLY A 44 33.46 -5.97 29.32
CA GLY A 44 33.21 -6.89 30.45
C GLY A 44 33.50 -8.40 30.27
N ALA A 45 34.68 -8.86 30.71
CA ALA A 45 35.04 -10.27 31.09
C ALA A 45 35.18 -11.39 30.01
N VAL A 46 35.85 -12.49 30.42
CA VAL A 46 36.80 -13.40 29.69
C VAL A 46 37.00 -14.69 30.55
N PRO A 47 37.49 -15.92 30.13
CA PRO A 47 38.07 -16.44 28.86
C PRO A 47 37.56 -17.83 28.33
N THR A 48 38.13 -18.31 27.19
CA THR A 48 38.68 -19.68 26.87
C THR A 48 38.18 -20.42 25.61
N GLN A 49 39.06 -20.62 24.60
CA GLN A 49 39.65 -21.93 24.16
C GLN A 49 40.64 -21.69 22.98
N PRO A 50 41.71 -22.51 22.75
CA PRO A 50 42.83 -22.11 21.85
C PRO A 50 42.74 -22.47 20.35
N THR A 51 43.17 -21.49 19.53
CA THR A 51 44.03 -21.59 18.33
C THR A 51 43.79 -22.64 17.23
N GLN A 52 43.39 -22.15 16.05
CA GLN A 52 43.98 -22.52 14.75
C GLN A 52 44.93 -21.42 14.25
N PRO A 53 45.92 -21.77 13.42
CA PRO A 53 46.25 -20.96 12.24
C PRO A 53 46.57 -21.80 10.98
N THR A 54 46.58 -21.32 9.72
CA THR A 54 46.06 -20.11 9.01
C THR A 54 46.29 -20.32 7.48
N ALA A 55 45.70 -19.47 6.61
CA ALA A 55 45.99 -19.25 5.17
C ALA A 55 45.48 -20.34 4.17
N SER A 56 44.50 -20.14 3.27
CA SER A 56 44.10 -18.99 2.42
C SER A 56 45.21 -18.47 1.48
N PRO A 57 44.95 -17.91 0.26
CA PRO A 57 43.64 -17.63 -0.38
C PRO A 57 43.57 -17.92 -1.90
N ALA A 58 42.47 -17.43 -2.53
CA ALA A 58 42.31 -17.01 -3.94
C ALA A 58 42.35 -18.10 -5.05
N ALA A 59 41.26 -18.38 -5.80
CA ALA A 59 40.43 -17.54 -6.69
C ALA A 59 41.00 -17.38 -8.11
N GLY A 60 40.27 -17.91 -9.11
CA GLY A 60 40.58 -17.79 -10.54
C GLY A 60 39.68 -18.72 -11.40
N PRO A 61 39.24 -18.32 -12.61
CA PRO A 61 38.12 -18.97 -13.31
C PRO A 61 38.54 -19.94 -14.44
N THR A 62 37.57 -20.72 -14.93
CA THR A 62 37.63 -21.41 -16.23
C THR A 62 37.41 -20.40 -17.38
N PRO A 63 38.07 -20.56 -18.54
CA PRO A 63 37.49 -21.38 -19.61
C PRO A 63 38.49 -22.19 -20.48
N SER A 64 37.95 -22.99 -21.40
CA SER A 64 38.60 -23.79 -22.46
C SER A 64 39.81 -23.12 -23.14
N THR A 65 40.85 -23.85 -23.58
CA THR A 65 40.84 -24.74 -24.76
C THR A 65 42.24 -25.43 -24.90
N ALA A 66 42.38 -26.36 -25.86
CA ALA A 66 43.63 -26.94 -26.40
C ALA A 66 44.21 -28.19 -25.71
N THR A 67 43.81 -29.34 -26.28
CA THR A 67 44.70 -30.39 -26.82
C THR A 67 46.06 -30.62 -26.14
N GLY A 68 46.18 -31.73 -25.41
CA GLY A 68 47.46 -32.23 -24.89
C GLY A 68 47.40 -33.73 -24.54
N THR A 69 47.70 -34.59 -25.51
CA THR A 69 47.79 -36.06 -25.30
C THR A 69 49.01 -36.40 -24.44
N HIS A 70 48.86 -36.53 -23.13
CA HIS A 70 49.87 -37.16 -22.28
C HIS A 70 49.27 -38.17 -21.29
N ARG A 71 49.27 -39.44 -21.70
CA ARG A 71 49.08 -40.59 -20.82
C ARG A 71 50.37 -40.78 -20.02
N ASN A 72 50.47 -40.17 -18.84
CA ASN A 72 51.63 -40.33 -17.96
C ASN A 72 51.73 -41.77 -17.44
N VAL A 73 52.55 -42.57 -18.13
CA VAL A 73 53.04 -43.86 -17.65
C VAL A 73 54.29 -43.59 -16.83
N SER A 74 54.21 -43.65 -15.50
CA SER A 74 55.39 -43.60 -14.65
C SER A 74 56.22 -44.88 -14.81
N THR A 75 57.20 -44.85 -15.69
CA THR A 75 58.26 -45.86 -15.74
C THR A 75 59.30 -45.54 -14.66
N TYR A 76 59.36 -46.34 -13.59
CA TYR A 76 60.50 -46.33 -12.69
C TYR A 76 61.71 -46.90 -13.44
N SER A 77 62.79 -46.13 -13.57
CA SER A 77 64.07 -46.67 -14.00
C SER A 77 64.75 -47.35 -12.82
N ALA A 78 65.08 -48.63 -12.99
CA ALA A 78 65.94 -49.37 -12.08
C ALA A 78 67.07 -49.99 -12.90
N SER A 79 68.21 -49.30 -12.95
CA SER A 79 69.39 -49.76 -13.66
C SER A 79 70.09 -50.90 -12.90
N GLY A 80 70.32 -52.03 -13.57
CA GLY A 80 71.50 -52.85 -13.27
C GLY A 80 71.29 -54.21 -12.59
N ARG A 81 70.59 -55.15 -13.24
CA ARG A 81 71.10 -56.54 -13.33
C ARG A 81 70.50 -57.30 -14.51
N ARG A 82 71.34 -57.98 -15.30
CA ARG A 82 70.85 -58.96 -16.29
C ARG A 82 70.38 -60.21 -15.54
N LEU A 83 69.07 -60.39 -15.44
CA LEU A 83 68.42 -61.67 -15.19
C LEU A 83 67.26 -61.82 -16.15
N SER A 84 67.11 -63.03 -16.66
CA SER A 84 66.25 -63.49 -17.76
C SER A 84 64.89 -62.77 -17.91
N ALA A 85 64.58 -62.39 -19.15
CA ALA A 85 63.25 -61.89 -19.51
C ALA A 85 62.21 -63.01 -19.37
N THR A 86 61.45 -62.99 -18.29
CA THR A 86 60.24 -63.83 -18.13
C THR A 86 59.06 -63.08 -18.78
N PRO A 87 58.27 -63.72 -19.67
CA PRO A 87 57.09 -63.06 -20.22
C PRO A 87 56.10 -62.77 -19.10
N ALA A 88 55.72 -61.50 -18.93
CA ALA A 88 54.65 -61.13 -18.01
C ALA A 88 53.34 -61.78 -18.49
N PRO A 89 52.64 -62.57 -17.64
CA PRO A 89 51.40 -63.20 -18.05
C PRO A 89 50.36 -62.13 -18.37
N ALA A 90 49.65 -62.31 -19.49
CA ALA A 90 48.52 -61.44 -19.86
C ALA A 90 47.50 -61.40 -18.71
N PRO A 91 46.83 -60.25 -18.46
CA PRO A 91 45.86 -60.14 -17.37
C PRO A 91 44.68 -61.09 -17.60
N VAL A 92 44.71 -62.24 -16.94
CA VAL A 92 43.63 -63.25 -16.99
C VAL A 92 42.43 -62.69 -16.22
N VAL A 93 41.54 -62.00 -16.95
CA VAL A 93 40.26 -61.54 -16.42
C VAL A 93 39.40 -62.79 -16.17
N SER A 94 39.38 -63.24 -14.92
CA SER A 94 38.65 -64.43 -14.50
C SER A 94 37.16 -64.24 -14.77
N THR A 95 36.59 -65.07 -15.65
CA THR A 95 35.16 -65.05 -16.03
C THR A 95 34.23 -65.20 -14.81
N THR A 96 34.71 -65.87 -13.77
CA THR A 96 34.05 -66.03 -12.46
C THR A 96 33.91 -64.72 -11.69
N SER A 97 34.84 -63.77 -11.85
CA SER A 97 34.74 -62.43 -11.25
C SER A 97 33.65 -61.59 -11.95
N ILE A 98 33.61 -61.60 -13.28
CA ILE A 98 32.59 -60.92 -14.09
C ILE A 98 31.19 -61.44 -13.71
N ALA A 99 31.02 -62.76 -13.57
CA ALA A 99 29.76 -63.37 -13.15
C ALA A 99 29.29 -62.86 -11.77
N ARG A 100 30.17 -62.83 -10.76
CA ARG A 100 29.84 -62.33 -9.42
C ARG A 100 29.60 -60.82 -9.36
N PHE A 101 30.29 -60.02 -10.18
CA PHE A 101 29.98 -58.60 -10.33
C PHE A 101 28.62 -58.38 -11.02
N ALA A 102 28.29 -59.17 -12.05
CA ALA A 102 26.98 -59.12 -12.71
C ALA A 102 25.84 -59.52 -11.77
N GLU A 103 26.04 -60.54 -10.92
CA GLU A 103 25.08 -60.99 -9.92
C GLU A 103 24.84 -59.93 -8.83
N ARG A 104 25.91 -59.35 -8.26
CA ARG A 104 25.82 -58.21 -7.33
C ARG A 104 25.18 -56.98 -7.98
N ALA A 105 25.44 -56.73 -9.26
CA ALA A 105 24.79 -55.65 -10.00
C ALA A 105 23.28 -55.91 -10.19
N ARG A 106 22.86 -57.15 -10.45
CA ARG A 106 21.44 -57.54 -10.53
C ARG A 106 20.73 -57.35 -9.20
N ALA A 107 21.31 -57.82 -8.09
CA ALA A 107 20.75 -57.65 -6.74
C ALA A 107 20.65 -56.17 -6.31
N ARG A 108 21.67 -55.34 -6.63
CA ARG A 108 21.60 -53.89 -6.40
C ARG A 108 20.52 -53.23 -7.27
N ARG A 109 20.36 -53.65 -8.54
CA ARG A 109 19.31 -53.15 -9.44
C ARG A 109 17.90 -53.49 -8.95
N THR A 110 17.65 -54.66 -8.36
CA THR A 110 16.31 -54.99 -7.83
C THR A 110 15.96 -54.20 -6.58
N ILE A 111 16.92 -53.98 -5.67
CA ILE A 111 16.71 -53.11 -4.49
C ILE A 111 16.50 -51.65 -4.93
N ALA A 112 17.37 -51.12 -5.79
CA ALA A 112 17.22 -49.76 -6.32
C ALA A 112 15.91 -49.57 -7.08
N ARG A 113 15.48 -50.54 -7.90
CA ARG A 113 14.17 -50.49 -8.57
C ARG A 113 13.00 -50.46 -7.57
N ARG A 114 13.04 -51.24 -6.48
CA ARG A 114 12.00 -51.20 -5.43
C ARG A 114 11.98 -49.85 -4.70
N GLN A 115 13.15 -49.28 -4.40
CA GLN A 115 13.25 -47.94 -3.81
C GLN A 115 12.71 -46.86 -4.76
N ILE A 116 13.07 -46.91 -6.05
CA ILE A 116 12.55 -45.99 -7.07
C ILE A 116 11.04 -46.14 -7.25
N LEU A 117 10.50 -47.37 -7.26
CA LEU A 117 9.05 -47.60 -7.31
C LEU A 117 8.34 -47.07 -6.07
N GLY A 118 8.92 -47.23 -4.87
CA GLY A 118 8.38 -46.69 -3.63
C GLY A 118 8.37 -45.16 -3.63
N ILE A 119 9.45 -44.52 -4.07
CA ILE A 119 9.55 -43.06 -4.21
C ILE A 119 8.55 -42.56 -5.27
N ALA A 120 8.50 -43.20 -6.44
CA ALA A 120 7.57 -42.82 -7.51
C ALA A 120 6.10 -42.99 -7.08
N GLY A 121 5.77 -44.09 -6.40
CA GLY A 121 4.45 -44.31 -5.82
C GLY A 121 4.09 -43.26 -4.76
N GLY A 122 5.04 -42.89 -3.89
CA GLY A 122 4.88 -41.81 -2.93
C GLY A 122 4.62 -40.45 -3.59
N VAL A 123 5.39 -40.11 -4.63
CA VAL A 123 5.18 -38.87 -5.41
C VAL A 123 3.81 -38.87 -6.09
N VAL A 124 3.39 -39.98 -6.71
CA VAL A 124 2.06 -40.10 -7.32
C VAL A 124 0.94 -39.97 -6.27
N ALA A 125 1.10 -40.56 -5.08
CA ALA A 125 0.13 -40.42 -3.99
C ALA A 125 0.02 -38.97 -3.48
N VAL A 126 1.15 -38.26 -3.33
CA VAL A 126 1.15 -36.83 -2.95
C VAL A 126 0.49 -35.96 -4.03
N LEU A 127 0.77 -36.22 -5.31
CA LEU A 127 0.14 -35.51 -6.42
C LEU A 127 -1.38 -35.79 -6.51
N ALA A 128 -1.80 -37.03 -6.28
CA ALA A 128 -3.22 -37.39 -6.24
C ALA A 128 -3.95 -36.73 -5.06
N LEU A 129 -3.32 -36.67 -3.89
CA LEU A 129 -3.87 -35.97 -2.73
C LEU A 129 -3.94 -34.45 -2.96
N ALA A 130 -2.90 -33.84 -3.53
CA ALA A 130 -2.91 -32.43 -3.88
C ALA A 130 -4.00 -32.12 -4.92
N TRP A 131 -4.15 -32.96 -5.96
CA TRP A 131 -5.22 -32.81 -6.94
C TRP A 131 -6.60 -32.92 -6.28
N LEU A 132 -6.80 -33.88 -5.37
CA LEU A 132 -8.03 -34.00 -4.60
C LEU A 132 -8.30 -32.73 -3.78
N LEU A 133 -7.34 -32.22 -3.02
CA LEU A 133 -7.52 -31.02 -2.19
C LEU A 133 -7.79 -29.74 -3.00
N PHE A 134 -7.34 -29.66 -4.26
CA PHE A 134 -7.56 -28.50 -5.14
C PHE A 134 -8.82 -28.62 -6.03
N PHE A 135 -9.34 -29.82 -6.28
CA PHE A 135 -10.50 -30.03 -7.17
C PHE A 135 -11.71 -30.69 -6.49
N SER A 136 -11.59 -31.13 -5.23
CA SER A 136 -12.70 -31.71 -4.46
C SER A 136 -13.51 -30.62 -3.75
N PRO A 137 -14.85 -30.75 -3.69
CA PRO A 137 -15.71 -29.89 -2.87
C PRO A 137 -15.50 -30.08 -1.36
N VAL A 138 -14.68 -31.05 -0.92
CA VAL A 138 -14.34 -31.25 0.51
C VAL A 138 -13.66 -30.03 1.15
N LEU A 139 -13.09 -29.10 0.37
CA LEU A 139 -12.59 -27.81 0.85
C LEU A 139 -13.28 -26.61 0.15
N ALA A 140 -14.51 -26.79 -0.35
CA ALA A 140 -15.33 -25.70 -0.85
C ALA A 140 -15.61 -24.65 0.24
N LEU A 141 -15.95 -23.44 -0.19
CA LEU A 141 -16.39 -22.38 0.69
C LEU A 141 -17.81 -22.70 1.18
N ASP A 142 -17.93 -22.93 2.48
CA ASP A 142 -19.23 -23.07 3.13
C ASP A 142 -19.84 -21.67 3.34
N PRO A 143 -20.95 -21.34 2.65
CA PRO A 143 -21.59 -20.03 2.78
C PRO A 143 -22.12 -19.75 4.18
N ASP A 144 -22.42 -20.80 4.97
CA ASP A 144 -22.89 -20.65 6.35
C ASP A 144 -21.73 -20.31 7.33
N GLN A 145 -20.47 -20.42 6.87
CA GLN A 145 -19.25 -20.09 7.64
C GLN A 145 -18.59 -18.77 7.19
N VAL A 146 -19.38 -17.84 6.65
CA VAL A 146 -18.93 -16.49 6.29
C VAL A 146 -19.16 -15.53 7.45
N THR A 147 -18.07 -15.05 8.05
CA THR A 147 -18.13 -14.09 9.16
C THR A 147 -17.79 -12.67 8.70
N VAL A 148 -18.79 -11.82 8.55
CA VAL A 148 -18.61 -10.38 8.20
C VAL A 148 -18.56 -9.54 9.48
N THR A 149 -17.53 -8.69 9.61
CA THR A 149 -17.32 -7.80 10.76
C THR A 149 -17.03 -6.38 10.32
N GLY A 150 -17.42 -5.38 11.13
CA GLY A 150 -17.07 -3.97 10.91
C GLY A 150 -17.86 -3.21 9.82
N ALA A 151 -18.94 -3.79 9.30
CA ALA A 151 -19.82 -3.17 8.29
C ALA A 151 -20.55 -1.88 8.77
N GLY A 152 -20.64 -1.64 10.09
CA GLY A 152 -21.30 -0.46 10.64
C GLY A 152 -22.80 -0.41 10.33
N SER A 153 -23.34 0.79 10.18
CA SER A 153 -24.75 1.05 9.81
C SER A 153 -24.95 1.50 8.35
N VAL A 154 -23.85 1.69 7.61
CA VAL A 154 -23.85 2.32 6.27
C VAL A 154 -23.60 1.31 5.16
N VAL A 155 -22.80 0.26 5.42
CA VAL A 155 -22.54 -0.81 4.44
C VAL A 155 -23.70 -1.82 4.45
N ALA A 156 -24.27 -2.07 3.28
CA ALA A 156 -25.24 -3.15 3.11
C ALA A 156 -24.55 -4.51 3.21
N VAL A 157 -24.62 -5.16 4.39
CA VAL A 157 -24.02 -6.48 4.64
C VAL A 157 -24.45 -7.49 3.59
N ASP A 158 -25.73 -7.50 3.20
CA ASP A 158 -26.28 -8.37 2.17
C ASP A 158 -25.51 -8.30 0.84
N LYS A 159 -25.01 -7.10 0.45
CA LYS A 159 -24.22 -6.92 -0.78
C LYS A 159 -22.81 -7.49 -0.68
N VAL A 160 -22.21 -7.46 0.50
CA VAL A 160 -20.93 -8.13 0.78
C VAL A 160 -21.14 -9.64 0.74
N THR A 161 -22.21 -10.12 1.37
CA THR A 161 -22.59 -11.53 1.42
C THR A 161 -22.93 -12.09 0.02
N ASP A 162 -23.62 -11.34 -0.84
CA ASP A 162 -23.85 -11.66 -2.27
C ASP A 162 -22.53 -11.96 -3.01
N VAL A 163 -21.50 -11.11 -2.85
CA VAL A 163 -20.17 -11.25 -3.49
C VAL A 163 -19.43 -12.51 -3.02
N VAL A 164 -19.67 -12.94 -1.77
CA VAL A 164 -19.09 -14.16 -1.21
C VAL A 164 -19.87 -15.40 -1.67
N HIS A 165 -21.21 -15.38 -1.65
CA HIS A 165 -22.07 -16.48 -2.13
C HIS A 165 -21.82 -16.82 -3.60
N ALA A 166 -21.51 -15.83 -4.45
CA ALA A 166 -21.14 -16.04 -5.84
C ALA A 166 -19.92 -16.97 -6.05
N ARG A 167 -19.21 -17.34 -4.97
CA ARG A 167 -18.03 -18.22 -4.98
C ARG A 167 -18.12 -19.41 -4.01
N ALA A 168 -19.29 -19.75 -3.49
CA ALA A 168 -19.48 -20.86 -2.53
C ALA A 168 -18.89 -22.19 -3.03
N ASP A 169 -19.15 -22.59 -4.28
CA ASP A 169 -18.65 -23.86 -4.83
C ASP A 169 -17.12 -23.89 -5.12
N VAL A 170 -16.37 -22.84 -4.79
CA VAL A 170 -14.93 -22.73 -5.08
C VAL A 170 -14.09 -23.23 -3.90
N PRO A 171 -13.17 -24.20 -4.09
CA PRO A 171 -12.25 -24.63 -3.04
C PRO A 171 -11.40 -23.50 -2.48
N LEU A 172 -11.30 -23.36 -1.15
CA LEU A 172 -10.48 -22.34 -0.47
C LEU A 172 -9.02 -22.22 -0.99
N PRO A 173 -8.31 -23.31 -1.36
CA PRO A 173 -6.97 -23.21 -1.96
C PRO A 173 -6.93 -22.48 -3.31
N ARG A 174 -8.06 -22.45 -4.04
CA ARG A 174 -8.21 -21.86 -5.38
C ARG A 174 -8.99 -20.55 -5.41
N LEU A 175 -9.69 -20.23 -4.31
CA LEU A 175 -10.47 -19.02 -4.18
C LEU A 175 -9.57 -17.78 -4.34
N ASP A 176 -9.95 -16.83 -5.20
CA ASP A 176 -9.25 -15.56 -5.33
C ASP A 176 -9.78 -14.54 -4.30
N THR A 177 -9.06 -14.44 -3.18
CA THR A 177 -9.35 -13.45 -2.13
C THR A 177 -8.93 -12.02 -2.49
N VAL A 178 -8.15 -11.81 -3.55
CA VAL A 178 -7.77 -10.46 -4.01
C VAL A 178 -8.91 -9.90 -4.85
N THR A 179 -9.36 -10.63 -5.88
CA THR A 179 -10.52 -10.21 -6.67
C THR A 179 -11.78 -10.09 -5.82
N MET A 180 -12.03 -11.03 -4.90
CA MET A 180 -13.16 -10.92 -3.96
C MET A 180 -13.04 -9.66 -3.06
N ARG A 181 -11.84 -9.33 -2.55
CA ARG A 181 -11.63 -8.10 -1.77
C ARG A 181 -11.95 -6.86 -2.61
N ASP A 182 -11.49 -6.83 -3.85
CA ASP A 182 -11.64 -5.67 -4.73
C ASP A 182 -13.12 -5.45 -5.11
N GLU A 183 -13.88 -6.52 -5.36
CA GLU A 183 -15.34 -6.45 -5.52
C GLU A 183 -16.07 -6.00 -4.24
N ILE A 184 -15.56 -6.34 -3.05
CA ILE A 184 -16.11 -5.83 -1.78
C ILE A 184 -15.75 -4.35 -1.58
N LEU A 185 -14.60 -3.87 -2.05
CA LEU A 185 -14.23 -2.45 -2.02
C LEU A 185 -15.11 -1.57 -2.93
N ASP A 186 -15.65 -2.14 -4.00
CA ASP A 186 -16.61 -1.47 -4.90
C ASP A 186 -18.03 -1.34 -4.28
N VAL A 187 -18.32 -2.00 -3.15
CA VAL A 187 -19.61 -1.85 -2.44
C VAL A 187 -19.67 -0.45 -1.80
N PRO A 188 -20.73 0.35 -2.07
CA PRO A 188 -20.89 1.68 -1.48
C PRO A 188 -20.79 1.66 0.05
N GLY A 189 -19.98 2.59 0.59
CA GLY A 189 -19.73 2.71 2.02
C GLY A 189 -18.56 1.89 2.55
N VAL A 190 -17.91 1.05 1.75
CA VAL A 190 -16.68 0.36 2.16
C VAL A 190 -15.46 1.29 2.05
N ARG A 191 -14.63 1.34 3.09
CA ARG A 191 -13.34 2.07 3.11
C ARG A 191 -12.16 1.15 2.86
N GLU A 192 -12.12 0.06 3.62
CA GLU A 192 -11.12 -1.00 3.54
C GLU A 192 -11.84 -2.34 3.71
N ALA A 193 -11.39 -3.35 2.98
CA ALA A 193 -11.84 -4.72 3.11
C ALA A 193 -10.62 -5.64 3.26
N ARG A 194 -10.74 -6.60 4.19
CA ARG A 194 -9.76 -7.66 4.41
C ARG A 194 -10.48 -8.99 4.39
N VAL A 195 -10.08 -9.86 3.47
CA VAL A 195 -10.61 -11.22 3.32
C VAL A 195 -9.54 -12.21 3.79
N MET A 196 -9.90 -13.05 4.77
CA MET A 196 -9.05 -14.11 5.30
C MET A 196 -9.76 -15.47 5.18
N ARG A 197 -8.98 -16.53 4.95
CA ARG A 197 -9.49 -17.90 4.82
C ARG A 197 -9.51 -18.57 6.18
N ASP A 198 -10.70 -18.96 6.64
CA ASP A 198 -10.89 -19.62 7.92
C ASP A 198 -11.07 -21.12 7.67
N TRP A 199 -9.94 -21.83 7.65
CA TRP A 199 -9.90 -23.25 7.35
C TRP A 199 -10.74 -24.07 8.35
N PRO A 200 -11.49 -25.10 7.90
CA PRO A 200 -11.35 -25.75 6.59
C PRO A 200 -12.28 -25.23 5.48
N HIS A 201 -13.37 -24.51 5.79
CA HIS A 201 -14.42 -24.15 4.81
C HIS A 201 -14.90 -22.69 4.88
N GLY A 202 -14.51 -21.91 5.90
CA GLY A 202 -15.03 -20.56 6.16
C GLY A 202 -14.18 -19.43 5.60
N ILE A 203 -14.71 -18.21 5.73
CA ILE A 203 -14.03 -16.94 5.42
C ILE A 203 -14.40 -15.90 6.47
N SER A 204 -13.40 -15.18 6.96
CA SER A 204 -13.60 -13.93 7.69
C SER A 204 -13.42 -12.73 6.75
N VAL A 205 -14.42 -11.86 6.73
CA VAL A 205 -14.38 -10.57 6.03
C VAL A 205 -14.42 -9.47 7.09
N THR A 206 -13.29 -8.79 7.30
CA THR A 206 -13.23 -7.58 8.12
C THR A 206 -13.33 -6.37 7.22
N ILE A 207 -14.35 -5.54 7.45
CA ILE A 207 -14.63 -4.30 6.74
C ILE A 207 -14.37 -3.12 7.67
N VAL A 208 -13.89 -2.02 7.09
CA VAL A 208 -13.96 -0.69 7.71
C VAL A 208 -15.00 0.10 6.92
N ALA A 209 -16.13 0.41 7.55
CA ALA A 209 -17.15 1.27 6.97
C ALA A 209 -16.66 2.74 6.85
N ARG A 210 -17.18 3.45 5.85
CA ARG A 210 -17.08 4.91 5.71
C ARG A 210 -18.21 5.58 6.48
N GLU A 211 -17.91 6.67 7.16
CA GLU A 211 -18.92 7.50 7.82
C GLU A 211 -19.32 8.66 6.89
N PRO A 212 -20.62 8.86 6.60
CA PRO A 212 -21.07 10.02 5.83
C PRO A 212 -20.90 11.30 6.64
N VAL A 213 -20.42 12.35 6.00
CA VAL A 213 -20.15 13.66 6.62
C VAL A 213 -20.84 14.83 5.91
N ALA A 214 -21.32 14.59 4.69
CA ALA A 214 -22.02 15.58 3.88
C ALA A 214 -23.07 14.91 3.00
N ALA A 215 -24.17 15.62 2.74
CA ALA A 215 -25.17 15.24 1.75
C ALA A 215 -25.12 16.22 0.57
N VAL A 216 -24.76 15.75 -0.62
CA VAL A 216 -24.72 16.56 -1.85
C VAL A 216 -25.99 16.27 -2.67
N PRO A 217 -26.72 17.28 -3.16
CA PRO A 217 -27.86 17.05 -4.06
C PRO A 217 -27.43 16.30 -5.32
N ASP A 218 -28.11 15.20 -5.65
CA ASP A 218 -27.79 14.36 -6.80
C ASP A 218 -29.06 13.70 -7.35
N GLU A 219 -29.24 13.68 -8.68
CA GLU A 219 -30.45 13.27 -9.46
C GLU A 219 -31.69 12.91 -8.60
N GLY A 220 -32.48 13.91 -8.19
CA GLY A 220 -33.74 13.71 -7.48
C GLY A 220 -33.66 13.37 -5.98
N GLY A 221 -32.46 13.22 -5.41
CA GLY A 221 -32.22 12.96 -3.99
C GLY A 221 -30.88 13.55 -3.53
N PHE A 222 -30.19 12.84 -2.63
CA PHE A 222 -28.90 13.23 -2.09
C PHE A 222 -27.90 12.06 -2.13
N ALA A 223 -26.71 12.31 -2.68
CA ALA A 223 -25.54 11.47 -2.50
C ALA A 223 -24.90 11.75 -1.14
N LEU A 224 -24.69 10.71 -0.34
CA LEU A 224 -23.94 10.82 0.91
C LEU A 224 -22.45 10.67 0.60
N LEU A 225 -21.63 11.61 1.05
CA LEU A 225 -20.18 11.61 0.85
C LEU A 225 -19.41 11.45 2.16
N ASP A 226 -18.28 10.77 2.09
CA ASP A 226 -17.22 10.71 3.11
C ASP A 226 -16.26 11.93 2.98
N MET A 227 -15.34 12.10 3.93
CA MET A 227 -14.31 13.14 3.97
C MET A 227 -13.41 13.13 2.73
N ASP A 228 -13.17 11.95 2.14
CA ASP A 228 -12.43 11.76 0.88
C ASP A 228 -13.23 12.27 -0.36
N GLY A 229 -14.49 12.69 -0.19
CA GLY A 229 -15.41 13.04 -1.29
C GLY A 229 -15.94 11.84 -2.08
N VAL A 230 -15.80 10.63 -1.53
CA VAL A 230 -16.28 9.37 -2.11
C VAL A 230 -17.74 9.14 -1.70
N GLN A 231 -18.58 8.70 -2.63
CA GLN A 231 -19.98 8.39 -2.36
C GLN A 231 -20.11 7.09 -1.54
N VAL A 232 -20.78 7.19 -0.39
CA VAL A 232 -21.06 6.05 0.50
C VAL A 232 -22.47 5.51 0.32
N GLY A 233 -23.39 6.29 -0.25
CA GLY A 233 -24.76 5.88 -0.51
C GLY A 233 -25.61 6.98 -1.18
N ARG A 234 -26.90 6.71 -1.31
CA ARG A 234 -27.92 7.64 -1.82
C ARG A 234 -29.16 7.57 -0.93
N VAL A 235 -29.79 8.71 -0.68
CA VAL A 235 -31.04 8.83 0.08
C VAL A 235 -31.96 9.88 -0.56
N ASP A 236 -33.27 9.68 -0.45
CA ASP A 236 -34.25 10.60 -1.06
C ASP A 236 -34.32 11.96 -0.34
N SER A 237 -33.90 12.02 0.93
CA SER A 237 -33.91 13.23 1.74
C SER A 237 -32.66 13.32 2.62
N ALA A 238 -32.13 14.55 2.78
CA ALA A 238 -30.93 14.81 3.56
C ALA A 238 -31.09 14.32 5.02
N PRO A 239 -30.20 13.45 5.53
CA PRO A 239 -30.31 12.91 6.89
C PRO A 239 -30.17 13.99 7.96
N LYS A 240 -30.84 13.80 9.09
CA LYS A 240 -30.66 14.67 10.26
C LYS A 240 -29.22 14.56 10.78
N GLY A 241 -28.63 15.69 11.16
CA GLY A 241 -27.24 15.76 11.61
C GLY A 241 -26.21 15.99 10.50
N LEU A 242 -26.49 15.60 9.25
CA LEU A 242 -25.59 15.90 8.14
C LEU A 242 -25.86 17.29 7.54
N PRO A 243 -24.81 18.07 7.20
CA PRO A 243 -24.94 19.30 6.44
C PRO A 243 -25.18 19.01 4.95
N VAL A 244 -26.06 19.79 4.32
CA VAL A 244 -26.23 19.75 2.86
C VAL A 244 -25.13 20.58 2.20
N VAL A 245 -24.35 19.99 1.30
CA VAL A 245 -23.25 20.65 0.59
C VAL A 245 -23.67 21.02 -0.83
N ASP A 246 -23.66 22.33 -1.12
CA ASP A 246 -23.99 22.91 -2.43
C ASP A 246 -22.70 23.46 -3.09
N VAL A 247 -22.19 22.69 -4.05
CA VAL A 247 -20.95 22.97 -4.78
C VAL A 247 -21.20 22.71 -6.27
N PRO A 248 -20.71 23.56 -7.20
CA PRO A 248 -20.88 23.33 -8.64
C PRO A 248 -20.40 21.94 -9.07
N VAL A 249 -21.22 21.25 -9.86
CA VAL A 249 -20.93 19.88 -10.33
C VAL A 249 -19.60 19.84 -11.08
N GLY A 250 -18.73 18.90 -10.71
CA GLY A 250 -17.40 18.73 -11.29
C GLY A 250 -16.27 19.47 -10.55
N GLU A 251 -16.57 20.43 -9.67
CA GLU A 251 -15.56 21.21 -8.93
C GLU A 251 -14.96 20.45 -7.73
N LYS A 252 -14.26 19.34 -8.00
CA LYS A 252 -13.63 18.47 -6.99
C LYS A 252 -12.76 19.24 -5.98
N ARG A 253 -12.07 20.28 -6.43
CA ARG A 253 -11.19 21.11 -5.59
C ARG A 253 -11.98 21.99 -4.60
N THR A 254 -13.14 22.49 -5.02
CA THR A 254 -14.05 23.25 -4.16
C THR A 254 -14.75 22.33 -3.15
N LEU A 255 -15.17 21.14 -3.59
CA LEU A 255 -15.73 20.10 -2.71
C LEU A 255 -14.72 19.68 -1.63
N ALA A 256 -13.47 19.38 -2.01
CA ALA A 256 -12.41 19.01 -1.05
C ALA A 256 -12.13 20.12 -0.03
N ALA A 257 -12.19 21.40 -0.44
CA ALA A 257 -12.05 22.52 0.48
C ALA A 257 -13.21 22.62 1.48
N VAL A 258 -14.45 22.37 1.06
CA VAL A 258 -15.62 22.31 1.95
C VAL A 258 -15.51 21.14 2.93
N LEU A 259 -15.18 19.94 2.44
CA LEU A 259 -15.03 18.75 3.29
C LEU A 259 -13.90 18.92 4.31
N SER A 260 -12.77 19.53 3.93
CA SER A 260 -11.67 19.84 4.86
C SER A 260 -12.02 20.90 5.90
N VAL A 261 -12.96 21.82 5.62
CA VAL A 261 -13.53 22.71 6.65
C VAL A 261 -14.39 21.90 7.61
N LEU A 262 -15.30 21.06 7.10
CA LEU A 262 -16.18 20.23 7.91
C LEU A 262 -15.39 19.28 8.83
N GLU A 263 -14.34 18.62 8.33
CA GLU A 263 -13.47 17.71 9.09
C GLU A 263 -12.87 18.35 10.34
N GLN A 264 -12.55 19.64 10.25
CA GLN A 264 -11.90 20.39 11.33
C GLN A 264 -12.89 21.03 12.31
N LEU A 265 -14.20 21.01 12.03
CA LEU A 265 -15.22 21.55 12.93
C LEU A 265 -15.47 20.58 14.11
N PRO A 266 -15.65 21.09 15.34
CA PRO A 266 -16.09 20.28 16.48
C PRO A 266 -17.46 19.65 16.20
N ALA A 267 -17.71 18.46 16.77
CA ALA A 267 -18.96 17.72 16.61
C ALA A 267 -20.22 18.56 16.95
N ASP A 268 -20.14 19.40 17.98
CA ASP A 268 -21.24 20.31 18.37
C ASP A 268 -21.58 21.28 17.23
N LEU A 269 -20.57 21.99 16.70
CA LEU A 269 -20.77 22.93 15.59
C LEU A 269 -21.18 22.23 14.29
N LEU A 270 -20.66 21.03 14.01
CA LEU A 270 -21.13 20.20 12.88
C LEU A 270 -22.61 19.86 13.01
N GLY A 271 -23.05 19.49 14.22
CA GLY A 271 -24.44 19.27 14.55
C GLY A 271 -25.30 20.49 14.23
N ASP A 272 -24.79 21.69 14.46
CA ASP A 272 -25.48 22.96 14.19
C ASP A 272 -25.44 23.40 12.71
N VAL A 273 -24.54 22.87 11.87
CA VAL A 273 -24.54 23.21 10.43
C VAL A 273 -25.75 22.58 9.73
N ARG A 274 -26.53 23.41 9.03
CA ARG A 274 -27.63 22.97 8.16
C ARG A 274 -27.18 22.76 6.73
N SER A 275 -26.41 23.71 6.19
CA SER A 275 -25.88 23.64 4.83
C SER A 275 -24.58 24.42 4.67
N VAL A 276 -23.75 24.01 3.72
CA VAL A 276 -22.54 24.71 3.29
C VAL A 276 -22.59 24.90 1.79
N ALA A 277 -22.34 26.11 1.32
CA ALA A 277 -22.24 26.43 -0.09
C ALA A 277 -20.83 26.99 -0.39
N ALA A 278 -20.26 26.61 -1.53
CA ALA A 278 -18.99 27.18 -1.97
C ALA A 278 -18.94 27.37 -3.48
N ARG A 279 -18.61 28.59 -3.92
CA ARG A 279 -18.37 28.89 -5.34
C ARG A 279 -16.93 28.63 -5.77
N THR A 280 -15.99 28.73 -4.82
CA THR A 280 -14.57 28.47 -4.99
C THR A 280 -14.01 27.92 -3.67
N GLN A 281 -12.81 27.32 -3.70
CA GLN A 281 -12.08 26.87 -2.51
C GLN A 281 -11.89 27.95 -1.42
N ASP A 282 -11.94 29.24 -1.81
CA ASP A 282 -11.66 30.40 -0.96
C ASP A 282 -12.93 31.16 -0.56
N THR A 283 -14.11 30.70 -1.00
CA THR A 283 -15.42 31.32 -0.76
C THR A 283 -16.40 30.26 -0.28
N VAL A 284 -16.15 29.74 0.93
CA VAL A 284 -17.07 28.89 1.67
C VAL A 284 -17.99 29.76 2.54
N THR A 285 -19.29 29.50 2.49
CA THR A 285 -20.31 30.08 3.37
C THR A 285 -21.12 28.93 3.97
N MET A 286 -21.34 28.93 5.27
CA MET A 286 -22.19 27.96 5.97
C MET A 286 -23.45 28.64 6.52
N THR A 287 -24.52 27.87 6.68
CA THR A 287 -25.77 28.30 7.32
C THR A 287 -26.08 27.34 8.45
N LEU A 288 -26.25 27.86 9.67
CA LEU A 288 -26.59 27.08 10.85
C LEU A 288 -28.09 26.75 10.86
N ARG A 289 -28.48 25.74 11.64
CA ARG A 289 -29.88 25.32 11.82
C ARG A 289 -30.75 26.45 12.40
N ASP A 290 -30.15 27.30 13.23
CA ASP A 290 -30.75 28.49 13.84
C ASP A 290 -30.96 29.65 12.84
N GLY A 291 -30.49 29.51 11.59
CA GLY A 291 -30.67 30.47 10.51
C GLY A 291 -29.53 31.49 10.35
N VAL A 292 -28.56 31.51 11.27
CA VAL A 292 -27.35 32.35 11.16
C VAL A 292 -26.54 31.94 9.93
N ARG A 293 -26.20 32.90 9.07
CA ARG A 293 -25.24 32.71 7.98
C ARG A 293 -23.83 33.03 8.48
N VAL A 294 -22.87 32.16 8.22
CA VAL A 294 -21.46 32.39 8.54
C VAL A 294 -20.65 32.38 7.25
N ASP A 295 -20.06 33.52 6.91
CA ASP A 295 -19.15 33.65 5.79
C ASP A 295 -17.75 33.24 6.25
N TRP A 296 -17.30 32.06 5.79
CA TRP A 296 -16.10 31.40 6.29
C TRP A 296 -14.85 31.75 5.47
N GLY A 297 -14.99 31.99 4.17
CA GLY A 297 -13.87 32.18 3.25
C GLY A 297 -13.13 30.86 3.00
N SER A 298 -11.80 30.85 3.07
CA SER A 298 -10.98 29.65 2.84
C SER A 298 -10.79 28.78 4.10
N ALA A 299 -10.35 27.52 3.90
CA ALA A 299 -9.99 26.59 4.97
C ALA A 299 -8.76 27.01 5.81
N ALA A 300 -8.13 28.15 5.52
CA ALA A 300 -6.97 28.63 6.25
C ALA A 300 -7.35 29.11 7.67
N ARG A 301 -6.55 28.71 8.66
CA ARG A 301 -6.68 29.11 10.08
C ARG A 301 -8.02 28.70 10.73
N THR A 302 -8.64 27.61 10.25
CA THR A 302 -9.90 27.05 10.79
C THR A 302 -9.95 26.99 12.32
N PRO A 303 -8.93 26.48 13.06
CA PRO A 303 -8.97 26.46 14.53
C PRO A 303 -9.19 27.85 15.17
N LEU A 304 -8.61 28.91 14.61
CA LEU A 304 -8.82 30.28 15.09
C LEU A 304 -10.23 30.79 14.74
N LYS A 305 -10.73 30.47 13.55
CA LYS A 305 -12.10 30.82 13.12
C LYS A 305 -13.16 30.14 14.01
N ILE A 306 -12.93 28.88 14.39
CA ILE A 306 -13.77 28.13 15.34
C ILE A 306 -13.85 28.88 16.67
N SER A 307 -12.71 29.25 17.27
CA SER A 307 -12.68 29.97 18.55
C SER A 307 -13.36 31.34 18.49
N VAL A 308 -13.20 32.07 17.38
CA VAL A 308 -13.88 33.36 17.17
C VAL A 308 -15.39 33.16 17.01
N LEU A 309 -15.82 32.22 16.18
CA LEU A 309 -17.23 31.94 15.94
C LEU A 309 -17.94 31.47 17.22
N SER A 310 -17.36 30.54 17.98
CA SER A 310 -17.95 30.05 19.22
C SER A 310 -18.02 31.13 20.30
N THR A 311 -17.04 32.04 20.36
CA THR A 311 -17.09 33.22 21.26
C THR A 311 -18.22 34.17 20.88
N ILE A 312 -18.45 34.41 19.58
CA ILE A 312 -19.54 35.27 19.10
C ILE A 312 -20.91 34.63 19.38
N LEU A 313 -21.11 33.36 19.00
CA LEU A 313 -22.38 32.64 19.21
C LEU A 313 -22.71 32.42 20.69
N GLY A 314 -21.70 32.22 21.54
CA GLY A 314 -21.86 32.12 22.99
C GLY A 314 -22.15 33.45 23.70
N SER A 315 -21.92 34.59 23.03
CA SER A 315 -22.17 35.92 23.60
C SER A 315 -23.65 36.29 23.51
N LYS A 316 -24.13 37.13 24.45
CA LYS A 316 -25.54 37.57 24.47
C LYS A 316 -25.96 38.25 23.16
N GLU A 317 -25.06 39.02 22.57
CA GLU A 317 -25.25 39.73 21.29
C GLU A 317 -25.38 38.75 20.11
N GLY A 318 -24.72 37.59 20.16
CA GLY A 318 -24.76 36.58 19.10
C GLY A 318 -26.14 35.96 18.85
N LYS A 319 -27.09 36.13 19.79
CA LYS A 319 -28.45 35.58 19.68
C LYS A 319 -29.33 36.30 18.66
N ASP A 320 -29.04 37.57 18.36
CA ASP A 320 -29.79 38.39 17.40
C ASP A 320 -29.07 38.56 16.05
N VAL A 321 -27.84 38.02 15.92
CA VAL A 321 -27.01 38.14 14.71
C VAL A 321 -27.53 37.23 13.61
N LYS A 322 -27.64 37.76 12.39
CA LYS A 322 -28.08 37.04 11.19
C LYS A 322 -26.92 36.66 10.28
N VAL A 323 -25.84 37.44 10.30
CA VAL A 323 -24.62 37.20 9.51
C VAL A 323 -23.38 37.37 10.36
N VAL A 324 -22.49 36.38 10.37
CA VAL A 324 -21.14 36.46 10.96
C VAL A 324 -20.10 36.24 9.86
N ASP A 325 -19.25 37.22 9.59
CA ASP A 325 -18.08 37.06 8.73
C ASP A 325 -16.86 36.69 9.59
N VAL A 326 -16.31 35.50 9.38
CA VAL A 326 -15.07 35.00 10.01
C VAL A 326 -13.97 34.74 8.98
N SER A 327 -14.13 35.21 7.75
CA SER A 327 -13.12 35.08 6.69
C SER A 327 -11.79 35.70 7.09
N ALA A 328 -11.83 36.84 7.78
CA ALA A 328 -10.70 37.52 8.43
C ALA A 328 -10.80 37.40 9.97
N PRO A 329 -10.24 36.35 10.61
CA PRO A 329 -10.45 36.07 12.04
C PRO A 329 -9.85 37.11 13.01
N GLN A 330 -9.13 38.11 12.52
CA GLN A 330 -8.62 39.24 13.31
C GLN A 330 -9.61 40.43 13.35
N LEU A 331 -10.57 40.46 12.43
CA LEU A 331 -11.55 41.53 12.25
C LEU A 331 -12.91 40.92 11.85
N PRO A 332 -13.55 40.12 12.73
CA PRO A 332 -14.86 39.54 12.43
C PRO A 332 -15.92 40.64 12.34
N VAL A 333 -16.95 40.42 11.51
CA VAL A 333 -18.07 41.36 11.32
C VAL A 333 -19.39 40.65 11.59
N THR A 334 -20.25 41.26 12.40
CA THR A 334 -21.62 40.77 12.67
C THR A 334 -22.67 41.73 12.10
N ARG A 335 -23.83 41.20 11.65
CA ARG A 335 -25.00 41.95 11.16
C ARG A 335 -26.32 41.25 11.47
#